data_AF-A0A5P9JUS1-F1
#
_entry.id   AF-A0A5P9JUS1-F1
#
_cell.length_a   1.000
_cell.length_b   1.000
_cell.length_c   1.000
_cell.angle_alpha   90.00
_cell.angle_beta   90.00
_cell.angle_gamma   90.00
#
_symmetry.space_group_name_H-M   'P 1'
#
loop_
_entity.id
_entity.type
_entity.pdbx_description
1 polymer ?
#
loop_
_entity_poly.entity_id
_entity_poly.type
_entity_poly.pdbx_seq_one_letter_code
_entity_poly.pdbx_strand_id
1 'polypeptide(L)'
;MAPLSKRIRVALEHSVTVGGHRYTELRVRPAKPKDLAGLKVGDSVEANLERGVILVARMCGVPEAVIYALDPADAGRVGEAADARLSKVL
;
A
#
# COMPACT_ATOMS: atom_id res chain seq x y z
N MET A 1 -16.59 -1.80 5.73
CA MET A 1 -15.45 -0.85 5.88
C MET A 1 -14.70 -1.20 7.16
N ALA A 2 -13.37 -1.31 7.20
CA ALA A 2 -12.67 -1.61 8.47
C ALA A 2 -12.72 -0.38 9.40
N PRO A 3 -12.94 -0.55 10.72
CA PRO A 3 -12.97 0.57 11.66
C PRO A 3 -11.65 1.37 11.59
N LEU A 4 -11.75 2.69 11.70
CA LEU A 4 -10.60 3.61 11.55
C LEU A 4 -9.47 3.29 12.53
N SER A 5 -9.81 2.77 13.73
CA SER A 5 -8.87 2.30 14.76
C SER A 5 -7.97 1.14 14.32
N LYS A 6 -8.29 0.46 13.21
CA LYS A 6 -7.48 -0.64 12.66
C LYS A 6 -6.55 -0.19 11.54
N ARG A 7 -6.47 1.10 11.19
CA ARG A 7 -5.58 1.59 10.13
C ARG A 7 -4.33 2.21 10.73
N ILE A 8 -3.17 2.00 10.09
CA ILE A 8 -1.96 2.80 10.34
C ILE A 8 -2.03 4.01 9.40
N ARG A 9 -1.88 5.21 9.95
CA ARG A 9 -1.78 6.44 9.18
C ARG A 9 -0.30 6.71 8.92
N VAL A 10 0.05 6.91 7.66
CA VAL A 10 1.38 7.36 7.24
C VAL A 10 1.20 8.74 6.62
N ALA A 11 1.71 9.78 7.29
CA ALA A 11 1.73 11.13 6.75
C ALA A 11 2.87 11.24 5.74
N LEU A 12 2.56 11.70 4.53
CA LEU A 12 3.54 11.87 3.45
C LEU A 12 4.34 13.16 3.69
N GLU A 13 5.65 13.09 3.52
CA GLU A 13 6.50 14.30 3.61
C GLU A 13 6.27 15.19 2.39
N HIS A 14 6.06 14.57 1.23
CA HIS A 14 5.72 15.25 -0.02
C HIS A 14 4.34 14.82 -0.50
N SER A 15 3.50 15.79 -0.86
CA SER A 15 2.18 15.45 -1.38
C SER A 15 2.27 14.83 -2.77
N VAL A 16 1.69 13.66 -2.94
CA VAL A 16 1.58 12.97 -4.23
C VAL A 16 0.31 13.43 -4.95
N THR A 17 0.39 13.73 -6.25
CA THR A 17 -0.78 14.08 -7.05
C THR A 17 -0.95 13.10 -8.21
N VAL A 18 -2.08 12.40 -8.24
CA VAL A 18 -2.40 11.40 -9.29
C VAL A 18 -3.86 11.58 -9.71
N GLY A 19 -4.12 11.71 -11.01
CA GLY A 19 -5.47 11.83 -11.54
C GLY A 19 -6.25 13.04 -11.00
N GLY A 20 -5.57 14.15 -10.71
CA GLY A 20 -6.19 15.34 -10.11
C GLY A 20 -6.46 15.26 -8.60
N HIS A 21 -6.19 14.11 -7.97
CA HIS A 21 -6.30 13.95 -6.52
C HIS A 21 -4.95 14.16 -5.85
N ARG A 22 -4.94 15.00 -4.80
CA ARG A 22 -3.78 15.25 -3.96
C ARG A 22 -3.83 14.37 -2.71
N TYR A 23 -2.79 13.58 -2.49
CA TYR A 23 -2.59 12.70 -1.35
C TYR A 23 -1.53 13.30 -0.45
N THR A 24 -1.87 13.56 0.81
CA THR A 24 -0.93 14.02 1.85
C THR A 24 -0.74 12.98 2.96
N GLU A 25 -1.52 11.90 2.91
CA GLU A 25 -1.41 10.77 3.82
C GLU A 25 -1.91 9.50 3.13
N LEU A 26 -1.39 8.36 3.57
CA LEU A 26 -1.92 7.04 3.25
C LEU A 26 -2.42 6.34 4.52
N ARG A 27 -3.49 5.56 4.37
CA ARG A 27 -4.10 4.81 5.47
C ARG A 27 -4.06 3.33 5.19
N VAL A 28 -3.10 2.64 5.79
CA VAL A 28 -2.88 1.21 5.62
C VAL A 28 -3.82 0.43 6.53
N ARG A 29 -4.80 -0.28 5.96
CA ARG A 29 -5.66 -1.23 6.69
C ARG A 29 -5.09 -2.66 6.63
N PRO A 30 -5.55 -3.59 7.50
CA PRO A 30 -5.25 -5.00 7.36
C PRO A 30 -5.59 -5.51 5.96
N ALA A 31 -4.71 -6.38 5.45
CA ALA A 31 -4.97 -7.13 4.23
C ALA A 31 -6.22 -8.00 4.42
N LYS A 32 -6.97 -8.17 3.34
CA LYS A 32 -8.14 -9.05 3.28
C LYS A 32 -7.93 -10.07 2.17
N PRO A 33 -8.62 -11.22 2.21
CA PRO A 33 -8.51 -12.22 1.14
C PRO A 33 -8.73 -11.65 -0.27
N LYS A 34 -9.66 -10.70 -0.42
CA LYS A 34 -9.92 -10.02 -1.70
C LYS A 34 -8.77 -9.17 -2.24
N ASP A 35 -7.87 -8.71 -1.37
CA ASP A 35 -6.72 -7.89 -1.80
C ASP A 35 -5.62 -8.78 -2.42
N LEU A 36 -5.58 -10.04 -1.99
CA LEU A 36 -4.72 -11.09 -2.52
C LEU A 36 -5.30 -11.73 -3.78
N ALA A 37 -6.61 -11.61 -3.99
CA ALA A 37 -7.29 -12.17 -5.15
C ALA A 37 -6.71 -11.60 -6.46
N GLY A 38 -6.32 -12.49 -7.37
CA GLY A 38 -5.75 -12.12 -8.66
C GLY A 38 -4.29 -11.66 -8.63
N LEU A 39 -3.63 -11.63 -7.46
CA LEU A 39 -2.17 -11.54 -7.41
C LEU A 39 -1.61 -12.89 -7.85
N LYS A 40 -1.15 -12.98 -9.10
CA LYS A 40 -0.47 -14.18 -9.60
C LYS A 40 0.87 -14.32 -8.89
N VAL A 41 1.33 -15.54 -8.61
CA VAL A 41 2.73 -15.83 -8.24
C VAL A 41 3.55 -15.95 -9.52
N GLY A 42 4.87 -15.83 -9.44
CA GLY A 42 5.78 -15.71 -10.57
C GLY A 42 7.15 -15.34 -10.06
N ASP A 43 8.13 -15.66 -10.87
CA ASP A 43 9.37 -16.21 -10.34
C ASP A 43 10.52 -15.20 -10.31
N SER A 44 10.28 -13.97 -10.79
CA SER A 44 11.27 -12.89 -10.78
C SER A 44 11.10 -11.93 -9.61
N VAL A 45 12.20 -11.27 -9.23
CA VAL A 45 12.19 -10.20 -8.22
C VAL A 45 11.28 -9.05 -8.64
N GLU A 46 11.29 -8.68 -9.92
CA GLU A 46 10.42 -7.63 -10.48
C GLU A 46 8.94 -7.99 -10.34
N ALA A 47 8.56 -9.23 -10.67
CA ALA A 47 7.18 -9.69 -10.52
C ALA A 47 6.72 -9.67 -9.04
N ASN A 48 7.63 -9.98 -8.11
CA ASN A 48 7.34 -9.92 -6.68
C ASN A 48 7.23 -8.48 -6.16
N LEU A 49 8.07 -7.56 -6.65
CA LEU A 49 7.99 -6.13 -6.35
C LEU A 49 6.67 -5.54 -6.83
N GLU A 50 6.29 -5.82 -8.07
CA GLU A 50 5.04 -5.35 -8.67
C GLU A 50 3.82 -5.81 -7.86
N ARG A 51 3.80 -7.06 -7.38
CA ARG A 51 2.75 -7.55 -6.47
C ARG A 51 2.72 -6.81 -5.15
N GLY A 52 3.90 -6.56 -4.57
CA GLY A 52 4.02 -5.77 -3.34
C GLY A 52 3.35 -4.42 -3.51
N VAL A 53 3.64 -3.73 -4.62
CA VAL A 53 3.01 -2.45 -4.96
C VAL A 53 1.49 -2.57 -5.10
N ILE A 54 1.01 -3.54 -5.87
CA ILE A 54 -0.44 -3.76 -6.07
C ILE A 54 -1.14 -4.04 -4.73
N LEU A 55 -0.56 -4.90 -3.89
CA LEU A 55 -1.11 -5.25 -2.59
C LEU A 55 -1.17 -4.03 -1.66
N VAL A 56 -0.09 -3.25 -1.58
CA VAL A 56 -0.02 -2.04 -0.77
C VAL A 56 -1.03 -1.00 -1.26
N ALA A 57 -1.16 -0.80 -2.57
CA ALA A 57 -2.14 0.12 -3.17
C ALA A 57 -3.58 -0.28 -2.78
N ARG A 58 -3.91 -1.58 -2.87
CA ARG A 58 -5.21 -2.13 -2.45
C ARG A 58 -5.45 -1.98 -0.95
N MET A 59 -4.43 -2.20 -0.13
CA MET A 59 -4.49 -1.98 1.32
C MET A 59 -4.68 -0.51 1.67
N CYS A 60 -4.12 0.41 0.91
CA CYS A 60 -4.32 1.86 1.09
C CYS A 60 -5.64 2.35 0.48
N GLY A 61 -6.20 1.62 -0.48
CA GLY A 61 -7.38 2.04 -1.23
C GLY A 61 -7.07 3.19 -2.20
N VAL A 62 -5.89 3.17 -2.81
CA VAL A 62 -5.41 4.19 -3.76
C VAL A 62 -4.97 3.55 -5.08
N PRO A 63 -4.87 4.31 -6.18
CA PRO A 63 -4.27 3.83 -7.41
C PRO A 63 -2.80 3.43 -7.22
N GLU A 64 -2.33 2.43 -7.97
CA GLU A 64 -0.92 1.97 -7.93
C GLU A 64 0.07 3.09 -8.27
N ALA A 65 -0.31 3.98 -9.19
CA ALA A 65 0.47 5.17 -9.53
C ALA A 65 0.78 6.08 -8.33
N VAL A 66 -0.06 6.06 -7.28
CA VAL A 66 0.22 6.81 -6.04
C VAL A 66 1.42 6.20 -5.32
N ILE A 67 1.51 4.87 -5.28
CA ILE A 67 2.62 4.16 -4.62
C ILE A 67 3.92 4.36 -5.41
N TYR A 68 3.86 4.31 -6.74
CA TYR A 68 5.02 4.59 -7.60
C TYR A 68 5.52 6.04 -7.53
N ALA A 69 4.64 6.97 -7.17
CA ALA A 69 4.98 8.38 -7.05
C ALA A 69 5.48 8.78 -5.65
N LEU A 70 5.52 7.84 -4.70
CA LEU A 70 6.10 8.09 -3.38
C LEU A 70 7.61 8.30 -3.49
N ASP A 71 8.14 9.22 -2.69
CA ASP A 71 9.58 9.27 -2.48
C ASP A 71 10.05 8.03 -1.69
N PRO A 72 11.35 7.69 -1.73
CA PRO A 72 11.85 6.46 -1.11
C PRO A 72 11.60 6.38 0.41
N ALA A 73 11.60 7.50 1.13
CA ALA A 73 11.38 7.49 2.58
C ALA A 73 9.90 7.24 2.89
N ASP A 74 8.99 7.89 2.16
CA ASP A 74 7.56 7.65 2.24
C ASP A 74 7.21 6.20 1.85
N ALA A 75 7.82 5.68 0.78
CA ALA A 75 7.64 4.30 0.35
C ALA A 75 8.09 3.29 1.42
N GLY A 76 9.24 3.53 2.07
CA GLY A 76 9.73 2.70 3.18
C GLY A 76 8.75 2.64 4.35
N ARG A 77 8.28 3.81 4.83
CA ARG A 77 7.31 3.90 5.94
C ARG A 77 5.97 3.25 5.62
N VAL A 78 5.50 3.37 4.37
CA VAL A 78 4.28 2.70 3.91
C VAL A 78 4.49 1.18 3.86
N GLY A 79 5.65 0.72 3.40
CA GLY A 79 6.04 -0.70 3.38
C GLY A 79 6.04 -1.32 4.76
N GLU A 80 6.68 -0.67 5.75
CA GLU A 80 6.68 -1.10 7.15
C GLU A 80 5.26 -1.18 7.72
N ALA A 81 4.43 -0.17 7.44
CA ALA A 81 3.04 -0.15 7.88
C ALA A 81 2.20 -1.28 7.24
N ALA A 82 2.51 -1.66 5.99
CA ALA A 82 1.86 -2.79 5.32
C ALA A 82 2.30 -4.13 5.93
N ASP A 83 3.60 -4.32 6.17
CA ASP A 83 4.15 -5.53 6.79
C ASP A 83 3.59 -5.77 8.20
N ALA A 84 3.53 -4.72 9.02
CA ALA A 84 2.92 -4.77 10.36
C ALA A 84 1.41 -5.14 10.33
N ARG A 85 0.77 -5.03 9.17
CA ARG A 85 -0.64 -5.37 8.95
C ARG A 85 -0.83 -6.71 8.25
N LEU A 86 0.19 -7.23 7.56
CA LEU A 86 0.21 -8.57 6.96
C LEU A 86 0.55 -9.65 7.99
N SER A 87 1.53 -9.39 8.86
CA SER A 87 1.97 -10.28 9.97
C SER A 87 0.90 -10.58 11.02
N LYS A 88 -0.25 -9.90 10.98
CA LYS A 88 -1.40 -10.16 11.86
C LYS A 88 -2.49 -11.02 11.20
N VAL A 89 -2.28 -11.43 9.96
CA VAL A 89 -3.24 -12.17 9.12
C VAL A 89 -2.69 -13.53 8.70
N LEU A 90 -1.37 -13.65 8.54
CA LEU A 90 -0.64 -14.90 8.39
C LEU A 90 -0.20 -15.42 9.76
#